data_AF-K1PFJ1-F1
#
_entry.id   AF-K1PFJ1-F1
#
_cell.length_a   1.000
_cell.length_b   1.000
_cell.length_c   1.000
_cell.angle_alpha   90.00
_cell.angle_beta   90.00
_cell.angle_gamma   90.00
#
_symmetry.space_group_name_H-M   'P 1'
#
loop_
_entity.id
_entity.type
_entity.pdbx_description
1 polymer ?
#
loop_
_entity_poly.entity_id
_entity_poly.type
_entity_poly.pdbx_seq_one_letter_code
_entity_poly.pdbx_strand_id
1 'polypeptide(L)'
;MDTFVQEMGRAGRTGELSNELILFKLHKGMLKKVDTDLVQLAKDNQCRRKVLCNSYMCNKDDINPLHNCCDVCVKECQCGGESCPATHPARMERKIHSPSMERTVSDQERVLLRDKLRALKFSLSISNTLLSSELMHGLTDDVIEDIVAKSDKLFSPYDNLGEMPIWSYEFSEKICTILSDVFGDIEMYDFDDSNDSD
;
A
#
# COMPACT_ATOMS: atom_id res chain seq x y z
N MET A 1 4.33 -20.02 -0.10
CA MET A 1 4.88 -19.93 -1.47
C MET A 1 4.02 -20.74 -2.45
N ASP A 2 3.65 -21.98 -2.11
CA ASP A 2 2.89 -22.88 -3.01
C ASP A 2 1.58 -22.32 -3.53
N THR A 3 0.76 -21.73 -2.65
CA THR A 3 -0.50 -21.09 -3.06
C THR A 3 -0.24 -19.96 -4.06
N PHE A 4 0.78 -19.14 -3.83
CA PHE A 4 1.12 -18.05 -4.74
C PHE A 4 1.52 -18.57 -6.12
N VAL A 5 2.36 -19.59 -6.20
CA VAL A 5 2.78 -20.18 -7.49
C VAL A 5 1.59 -20.80 -8.23
N GLN A 6 0.68 -21.46 -7.51
CA GLN A 6 -0.54 -22.01 -8.12
C GLN A 6 -1.43 -20.92 -8.71
N GLU A 7 -1.63 -19.80 -8.00
CA GLU A 7 -2.47 -18.70 -8.49
C GLU A 7 -1.80 -17.93 -9.64
N MET A 8 -0.52 -17.58 -9.51
CA MET A 8 0.27 -16.98 -10.60
C MET A 8 0.27 -17.85 -11.86
N GLY A 9 0.40 -19.17 -11.69
CA GLY A 9 0.44 -20.14 -12.79
C GLY A 9 -0.86 -20.30 -13.57
N ARG A 10 -1.96 -19.65 -13.15
CA ARG A 10 -3.22 -19.61 -13.92
C ARG A 10 -3.15 -18.66 -15.11
N ALA A 11 -2.31 -17.62 -15.03
CA ALA A 11 -2.11 -16.67 -16.12
C ALA A 11 -1.30 -17.30 -17.27
N GLY A 12 -1.52 -16.84 -18.51
CA GLY A 12 -0.71 -17.25 -19.66
C GLY A 12 -0.94 -18.69 -20.14
N ARG A 13 -2.08 -19.31 -19.82
CA ARG A 13 -2.42 -20.68 -20.27
C ARG A 13 -2.51 -20.83 -21.80
N THR A 14 -2.71 -19.73 -22.50
CA THR A 14 -2.69 -19.64 -23.97
C THR A 14 -1.27 -19.64 -24.55
N GLY A 15 -0.23 -19.56 -23.71
CA GLY A 15 1.17 -19.44 -24.13
C GLY A 15 1.61 -18.00 -24.41
N GLU A 16 0.68 -17.03 -24.35
CA GLU A 16 1.00 -15.61 -24.51
C GLU A 16 1.64 -15.03 -23.24
N LEU A 17 2.47 -14.01 -23.44
CA LEU A 17 3.16 -13.33 -22.35
C LEU A 17 2.13 -12.71 -21.39
N SER A 18 2.29 -12.99 -20.10
CA SER A 18 1.39 -12.51 -19.05
C SER A 18 2.19 -11.81 -17.96
N ASN A 19 1.54 -10.87 -17.30
CA ASN A 19 2.14 -10.10 -16.20
C ASN A 19 1.58 -10.58 -14.87
N GLU A 20 2.47 -10.75 -13.90
CA GLU A 20 2.12 -10.99 -12.49
C GLU A 20 2.52 -9.76 -11.68
N LEU A 21 1.59 -9.17 -10.94
CA LEU A 21 1.82 -7.98 -10.13
C LEU A 21 1.57 -8.27 -8.65
N ILE A 22 2.62 -8.20 -7.85
CA ILE A 22 2.54 -8.34 -6.39
C ILE A 22 2.44 -6.94 -5.77
N LEU A 23 1.30 -6.63 -5.16
CA LEU A 23 1.10 -5.41 -4.38
C LEU A 23 1.20 -5.75 -2.89
N PHE A 24 2.07 -5.04 -2.18
CA PHE A 24 2.21 -5.21 -0.73
C PHE A 24 2.46 -3.88 -0.04
N LYS A 25 1.89 -3.74 1.16
CA LYS A 25 2.13 -2.58 2.04
C LYS A 25 3.35 -2.87 2.91
N LEU A 26 4.27 -1.90 3.00
CA LEU A 26 5.48 -1.96 3.83
C LEU A 26 5.18 -1.78 5.33
N HIS A 27 4.04 -2.27 5.82
CA HIS A 27 3.69 -2.24 7.24
C HIS A 27 4.19 -3.50 7.95
N LYS A 28 4.98 -3.32 9.03
CA LYS A 28 5.63 -4.41 9.77
C LYS A 28 4.65 -5.46 10.31
N GLY A 29 3.39 -5.10 10.57
CA GLY A 29 2.38 -6.02 11.09
C GLY A 29 1.85 -7.03 10.06
N MET A 30 1.67 -6.61 8.80
CA MET A 30 1.08 -7.48 7.76
C MET A 30 2.06 -8.54 7.28
N LEU A 31 3.32 -8.15 7.09
CA LEU A 31 4.35 -9.04 6.57
C LEU A 31 4.75 -10.15 7.56
N LYS A 32 4.43 -10.02 8.87
CA LYS A 32 4.66 -11.06 9.88
C LYS A 32 3.83 -12.33 9.65
N LYS A 33 2.68 -12.20 8.98
CA LYS A 33 1.77 -13.32 8.68
C LYS A 33 1.99 -13.92 7.28
N VAL A 34 2.92 -13.35 6.51
CA VAL A 34 3.25 -13.78 5.15
C VAL A 34 4.50 -14.64 5.21
N ASP A 35 4.57 -15.68 4.37
CA ASP A 35 5.75 -16.52 4.25
C ASP A 35 7.00 -15.67 3.97
N THR A 36 8.09 -15.99 4.67
CA THR A 36 9.35 -15.23 4.55
C THR A 36 9.86 -15.22 3.11
N ASP A 37 9.72 -16.34 2.40
CA ASP A 37 10.15 -16.47 1.00
C ASP A 37 9.32 -15.57 0.06
N LEU A 38 8.04 -15.35 0.34
CA LEU A 38 7.20 -14.41 -0.43
C LEU A 38 7.59 -12.96 -0.16
N VAL A 39 7.92 -12.65 1.10
CA VAL A 39 8.43 -11.32 1.46
C VAL A 39 9.77 -11.05 0.78
N GLN A 40 10.68 -12.03 0.74
CA GLN A 40 11.94 -11.95 0.01
C GLN A 40 11.71 -11.81 -1.50
N LEU A 41 10.81 -12.63 -2.07
CA LEU A 41 10.44 -12.55 -3.49
C LEU A 41 9.97 -11.14 -3.86
N ALA A 42 9.21 -10.47 -3.00
CA ALA A 42 8.69 -9.13 -3.26
C ALA A 42 9.72 -8.01 -3.03
N LYS A 43 10.66 -8.17 -2.09
CA LYS A 43 11.58 -7.10 -1.64
C LYS A 43 12.98 -7.15 -2.21
N ASP A 44 13.48 -8.34 -2.54
CA ASP A 44 14.89 -8.50 -2.88
C ASP A 44 15.21 -7.89 -4.25
N ASN A 45 16.49 -7.67 -4.53
CA ASN A 45 16.96 -7.23 -5.85
C ASN A 45 17.41 -8.41 -6.74
N GLN A 46 16.98 -9.63 -6.41
CA GLN A 46 17.27 -10.82 -7.21
C GLN A 46 16.18 -11.06 -8.25
N CYS A 47 16.54 -11.71 -9.37
CA CYS A 47 15.59 -12.15 -10.38
C CYS A 47 14.47 -13.00 -9.74
N ARG A 48 13.20 -12.59 -9.91
CA ARG A 48 12.03 -13.26 -9.33
C ARG A 48 11.94 -14.73 -9.73
N ARG A 49 12.17 -15.02 -11.01
CA ARG A 49 12.20 -16.38 -11.54
C ARG A 49 13.29 -17.24 -10.92
N LYS A 50 14.46 -16.66 -10.64
CA LYS A 50 15.57 -17.37 -9.97
C LYS A 50 15.19 -17.74 -8.54
N VAL A 51 14.59 -16.81 -7.79
CA VAL A 51 14.11 -17.07 -6.42
C VAL A 51 13.09 -18.19 -6.43
N LEU A 52 12.07 -18.10 -7.30
CA LEU A 52 11.05 -19.15 -7.44
C LEU A 52 11.67 -20.50 -7.81
N CYS A 53 12.56 -20.56 -8.81
CA CYS A 53 13.12 -21.85 -9.20
C CYS A 53 14.01 -22.48 -8.13
N ASN A 54 14.76 -21.66 -7.39
CA ASN A 54 15.55 -22.14 -6.25
C ASN A 54 14.67 -22.76 -5.17
N SER A 55 13.49 -22.18 -4.87
CA SER A 55 12.56 -22.72 -3.89
C SER A 55 12.01 -24.11 -4.26
N TYR A 56 11.94 -24.44 -5.55
CA TYR A 56 11.45 -25.73 -6.05
C TYR A 56 12.53 -26.65 -6.62
N MET A 57 13.81 -26.29 -6.43
CA MET A 57 14.96 -27.01 -7.01
C MET A 57 14.84 -27.20 -8.54
N CYS A 58 14.20 -26.26 -9.26
CA CYS A 58 14.15 -26.26 -10.72
C CYS A 58 15.31 -25.49 -11.34
N ASN A 59 15.72 -25.95 -12.53
CA ASN A 59 16.67 -25.22 -13.35
C ASN A 59 15.99 -24.01 -13.98
N LYS A 60 16.68 -22.87 -13.98
CA LYS A 60 16.22 -21.69 -14.72
C LYS A 60 16.57 -21.86 -16.20
N ASP A 61 15.61 -21.63 -17.07
CA ASP A 61 15.90 -21.31 -18.47
C ASP A 61 16.26 -19.83 -18.57
N ASP A 62 17.23 -19.51 -19.43
CA ASP A 62 17.62 -18.12 -19.70
C ASP A 62 16.57 -17.46 -20.59
N ILE A 63 15.77 -16.56 -20.00
CA ILE A 63 14.81 -15.75 -20.74
C ILE A 63 15.55 -14.64 -21.48
N ASN A 64 15.46 -14.66 -22.80
CA ASN A 64 15.87 -13.58 -23.66
C ASN A 64 14.67 -13.15 -24.54
N PRO A 65 14.37 -11.85 -24.63
CA PRO A 65 15.05 -10.71 -23.99
C PRO A 65 14.74 -10.58 -22.48
N LEU A 66 15.68 -10.00 -21.72
CA LEU A 66 15.57 -9.87 -20.25
C LEU A 66 14.32 -9.11 -19.77
N HIS A 67 13.77 -8.19 -20.58
CA HIS A 67 12.55 -7.46 -20.25
C HIS A 67 11.29 -8.34 -20.17
N ASN A 68 11.33 -9.56 -20.69
CA ASN A 68 10.25 -10.55 -20.57
C ASN A 68 10.37 -11.42 -19.31
N CYS A 69 11.41 -11.22 -18.49
CA CYS A 69 11.66 -12.08 -17.34
C CYS A 69 10.95 -11.61 -16.06
N CYS A 70 11.31 -10.43 -15.56
CA CYS A 70 10.72 -9.82 -14.37
C CYS A 70 11.12 -8.35 -14.24
N ASP A 71 10.54 -7.71 -13.23
CA ASP A 71 10.71 -6.33 -12.82
C ASP A 71 12.14 -5.92 -12.41
N VAL A 72 13.01 -6.89 -12.12
CA VAL A 72 14.44 -6.71 -11.84
C VAL A 72 15.26 -6.83 -13.13
N CYS A 73 15.07 -7.93 -13.88
CA CYS A 73 15.83 -8.19 -15.10
C CYS A 73 15.58 -7.15 -16.20
N VAL A 74 14.38 -6.56 -16.25
CA VAL A 74 14.05 -5.50 -17.22
C VAL A 74 14.99 -4.29 -17.10
N LYS A 75 15.48 -3.98 -15.89
CA LYS A 75 16.38 -2.84 -15.65
C LYS A 75 17.75 -3.03 -16.34
N GLU A 76 18.16 -4.28 -16.50
CA GLU A 76 19.42 -4.67 -17.14
C GLU A 76 19.24 -5.00 -18.63
N CYS A 77 18.02 -4.85 -19.17
CA CYS A 77 17.75 -5.21 -20.55
C CYS A 77 18.29 -4.16 -21.52
N GLN A 78 19.10 -4.60 -22.49
CA GLN A 78 19.73 -3.75 -23.51
C GLN A 78 19.37 -4.19 -24.93
N CYS A 79 18.20 -4.82 -25.13
CA CYS A 79 17.86 -5.41 -26.43
C CYS A 79 17.43 -4.40 -27.50
N GLY A 80 17.23 -3.12 -27.13
CA GLY A 80 16.90 -2.03 -28.06
C GLY A 80 15.55 -2.15 -28.79
N GLY A 81 14.65 -3.03 -28.32
CA GLY A 81 13.32 -3.21 -28.90
C GLY A 81 12.33 -2.13 -28.46
N GLU A 82 11.25 -1.93 -29.21
CA GLU A 82 10.23 -0.90 -28.91
C GLU A 82 9.56 -1.07 -27.54
N SER A 83 9.46 -2.32 -27.04
CA SER A 83 8.94 -2.65 -25.71
C SER A 83 9.98 -2.55 -24.58
N CYS A 84 11.23 -2.16 -24.89
CA CYS A 84 12.35 -2.08 -23.97
C CYS A 84 12.76 -0.62 -23.75
N PRO A 85 12.70 -0.02 -22.54
CA PRO A 85 12.13 -0.46 -21.27
C PRO A 85 10.74 0.16 -21.07
N ALA A 86 9.68 -0.57 -21.41
CA ALA A 86 8.32 -0.15 -21.07
C ALA A 86 8.16 -0.19 -19.53
N THR A 87 8.15 0.98 -18.90
CA THR A 87 7.82 1.09 -17.47
C THR A 87 6.35 0.68 -17.34
N HIS A 88 6.09 -0.38 -16.56
CA HIS A 88 4.71 -0.84 -16.32
C HIS A 88 3.85 0.32 -15.78
N PRO A 89 2.58 0.47 -16.18
CA PRO A 89 1.72 1.56 -15.70
C PRO A 89 1.66 1.68 -14.17
N ALA A 90 1.63 0.54 -13.47
CA ALA A 90 1.67 0.49 -12.00
C ALA A 90 3.02 0.94 -11.36
N ARG A 91 4.07 1.09 -12.17
CA ARG A 91 5.39 1.60 -11.78
C ARG A 91 5.67 3.00 -12.29
N MET A 92 4.74 3.61 -13.05
CA MET A 92 4.82 5.03 -13.30
C MET A 92 4.68 5.70 -11.94
N GLU A 93 5.81 6.15 -11.39
CA GLU A 93 5.81 6.97 -10.20
C GLU A 93 4.92 8.18 -10.50
N ARG A 94 3.69 8.18 -9.98
CA ARG A 94 3.06 9.45 -9.64
C ARG A 94 3.97 9.98 -8.55
N LYS A 95 4.92 10.84 -8.93
CA LYS A 95 5.58 11.71 -7.99
C LYS A 95 4.48 12.58 -7.41
N ILE A 96 3.80 12.08 -6.38
CA ILE A 96 3.08 12.91 -5.44
C ILE A 96 4.20 13.64 -4.73
N HIS A 97 4.65 14.74 -5.34
CA HIS A 97 5.52 15.69 -4.70
C HIS A 97 4.63 16.40 -3.69
N SER A 98 4.35 15.76 -2.56
CA SER A 98 3.85 16.49 -1.42
C SER A 98 5.04 17.29 -0.89
N PRO A 99 4.96 18.63 -0.82
CA PRO A 99 5.87 19.35 0.04
C PRO A 99 5.80 18.71 1.44
N SER A 100 6.94 18.58 2.12
CA SER A 100 6.97 18.12 3.51
C SER A 100 6.21 19.12 4.36
N MET A 101 4.90 18.93 4.48
CA MET A 101 4.04 19.73 5.33
C MET A 101 4.22 19.20 6.74
N GLU A 102 4.64 20.08 7.65
CA GLU A 102 4.69 19.81 9.08
C GLU A 102 3.89 20.92 9.76
N ARG A 103 2.95 20.54 10.63
CA ARG A 103 2.23 21.50 11.49
C ARG A 103 2.77 21.45 12.92
N THR A 104 2.76 22.58 13.59
CA THR A 104 2.95 22.64 15.05
C THR A 104 1.68 22.23 15.76
N VAL A 105 1.75 21.17 16.55
CA VAL A 105 0.62 20.63 17.34
C VAL A 105 0.87 20.89 18.82
N SER A 106 -0.04 21.61 19.46
CA SER A 106 -0.06 21.84 20.92
C SER A 106 -0.58 20.63 21.68
N ASP A 107 -0.26 20.53 22.96
CA ASP A 107 -0.73 19.42 23.81
C ASP A 107 -2.25 19.44 24.00
N GLN A 108 -2.87 20.62 23.98
CA GLN A 108 -4.32 20.76 24.05
C GLN A 108 -5.00 20.20 22.80
N GLU A 109 -4.44 20.46 21.61
CA GLU A 109 -4.94 19.90 20.35
C GLU A 109 -4.75 18.39 20.29
N ARG A 110 -3.64 17.84 20.83
CA ARG A 110 -3.45 16.38 20.95
C ARG A 110 -4.52 15.73 21.82
N VAL A 111 -4.88 16.37 22.93
CA VAL A 111 -5.96 15.88 23.81
C VAL A 111 -7.30 15.92 23.08
N LEU A 112 -7.62 17.04 22.42
CA LEU A 112 -8.87 17.17 21.66
C LEU A 112 -8.97 16.14 20.52
N LEU A 113 -7.88 15.94 19.77
CA LEU A 113 -7.79 14.95 18.71
C LEU A 113 -8.03 13.54 19.25
N ARG A 114 -7.38 13.18 20.36
CA ARG A 114 -7.56 11.88 21.01
C ARG A 114 -9.02 11.65 21.40
N ASP A 115 -9.67 12.65 21.98
CA ASP A 115 -11.06 12.53 22.43
C ASP A 115 -12.02 12.37 21.24
N LYS A 116 -11.83 13.12 20.15
CA LYS A 116 -12.63 12.96 18.91
C LYS A 116 -12.42 11.60 18.25
N LEU A 117 -11.18 11.09 18.21
CA LEU A 117 -10.88 9.76 17.66
C LEU A 117 -11.49 8.63 18.51
N ARG A 118 -11.49 8.77 19.85
CA ARG A 118 -12.18 7.82 20.74
C ARG A 118 -13.69 7.87 20.56
N ALA A 119 -14.27 9.06 20.34
CA ALA A 119 -15.69 9.18 20.02
C ALA A 119 -16.05 8.49 18.68
N LEU A 120 -15.20 8.63 17.65
CA LEU A 120 -15.35 7.90 16.39
C LEU A 120 -15.24 6.38 16.61
N LYS A 121 -14.26 5.91 17.38
CA LYS A 121 -14.15 4.49 17.74
C LYS A 121 -15.42 3.98 18.42
N PHE A 122 -15.98 4.75 19.35
CA PHE A 122 -17.20 4.38 20.06
C PHE A 122 -18.42 4.31 19.12
N SER A 123 -18.57 5.27 18.19
CA SER A 123 -19.69 5.27 17.24
C SER A 123 -19.64 4.08 16.28
N LEU A 124 -18.43 3.67 15.88
CA LEU A 124 -18.22 2.49 15.03
C LEU A 124 -18.40 1.16 15.78
N SER A 125 -18.29 1.17 17.11
CA SER A 125 -18.47 -0.02 17.93
C SER A 125 -19.94 -0.46 18.08
N ILE A 126 -20.90 0.35 17.64
CA ILE A 126 -22.35 0.10 17.82
C ILE A 126 -22.89 -0.87 16.75
N SER A 127 -22.10 -1.26 15.73
CA SER A 127 -22.53 -2.25 14.74
C SER A 127 -22.53 -3.67 15.34
N ASN A 128 -23.72 -4.31 15.37
CA ASN A 128 -23.94 -5.71 15.76
C ASN A 128 -23.18 -6.69 14.84
N THR A 129 -21.87 -6.82 15.06
CA THR A 129 -20.99 -7.65 14.23
C THR A 129 -20.54 -8.88 15.02
N LEU A 130 -20.41 -10.02 14.33
CA LEU A 130 -19.94 -11.28 14.93
C LEU A 130 -18.44 -11.26 15.29
N LEU A 131 -17.71 -10.27 14.79
CA LEU A 131 -16.28 -10.04 15.03
C LEU A 131 -16.10 -8.74 15.82
N SER A 132 -14.94 -8.54 16.44
CA SER A 132 -14.62 -7.24 17.06
C SER A 132 -14.74 -6.13 16.01
N SER A 133 -15.48 -5.07 16.34
CA SER A 133 -15.62 -3.87 15.50
C SER A 133 -14.26 -3.31 15.10
N GLU A 134 -13.27 -3.38 15.99
CA GLU A 134 -11.89 -2.94 15.76
C GLU A 134 -11.19 -3.70 14.61
N LEU A 135 -11.57 -4.97 14.35
CA LEU A 135 -11.04 -5.73 13.20
C LEU A 135 -11.58 -5.20 11.87
N MET A 136 -12.75 -4.56 11.89
CA MET A 136 -13.42 -4.07 10.67
C MET A 136 -12.88 -2.70 10.26
N HIS A 137 -12.64 -1.81 11.22
CA HIS A 137 -12.19 -0.44 10.93
C HIS A 137 -10.70 -0.19 11.23
N GLY A 138 -10.03 -1.07 11.98
CA GLY A 138 -8.60 -0.97 12.28
C GLY A 138 -8.20 0.15 13.24
N LEU A 139 -9.16 0.74 13.96
CA LEU A 139 -8.94 1.85 14.90
C LEU A 139 -8.86 1.32 16.33
N THR A 140 -7.71 0.75 16.69
CA THR A 140 -7.42 0.35 18.07
C THR A 140 -6.92 1.54 18.89
N ASP A 141 -6.84 1.40 20.22
CA ASP A 141 -6.29 2.48 21.07
C ASP A 141 -4.82 2.78 20.73
N ASP A 142 -4.03 1.77 20.37
CA ASP A 142 -2.65 1.95 19.92
C ASP A 142 -2.59 2.79 18.62
N VAL A 143 -3.52 2.54 17.68
CA VAL A 143 -3.60 3.30 16.44
C VAL A 143 -4.01 4.74 16.70
N ILE A 144 -4.90 4.98 17.67
CA ILE A 144 -5.28 6.35 18.07
C ILE A 144 -4.07 7.09 18.62
N GLU A 145 -3.29 6.48 19.52
CA GLU A 145 -2.09 7.13 20.06
C GLU A 145 -1.02 7.35 18.98
N ASP A 146 -0.85 6.43 18.03
CA ASP A 146 0.03 6.62 16.89
C ASP A 146 -0.44 7.79 15.99
N ILE A 147 -1.76 7.98 15.78
CA ILE A 147 -2.31 9.10 15.00
C ILE A 147 -2.01 10.41 15.74
N VAL A 148 -2.22 10.44 17.05
CA VAL A 148 -1.95 11.63 17.87
C VAL A 148 -0.46 11.97 17.88
N ALA A 149 0.41 10.96 17.93
CA ALA A 149 1.86 11.11 17.92
C ALA A 149 2.39 11.65 16.58
N LYS A 150 1.82 11.20 15.46
CA LYS A 150 2.21 11.61 14.10
C LYS A 150 1.33 12.71 13.51
N SER A 151 0.47 13.33 14.32
CA SER A 151 -0.51 14.31 13.85
C SER A 151 0.12 15.50 13.14
N ASP A 152 1.39 15.82 13.44
CA ASP A 152 2.22 16.82 12.79
C ASP A 152 2.40 16.59 11.27
N LYS A 153 2.21 15.37 10.77
CA LYS A 153 2.54 14.95 9.39
C LYS A 153 1.37 14.41 8.56
N LEU A 154 0.16 14.37 9.13
CA LEU A 154 -1.00 13.69 8.50
C LEU A 154 -1.96 14.68 7.82
N PHE A 155 -1.81 14.95 6.53
CA PHE A 155 -2.64 15.96 5.83
C PHE A 155 -3.65 15.35 4.87
N SER A 156 -3.43 14.13 4.41
CA SER A 156 -4.29 13.46 3.43
C SER A 156 -4.72 12.05 3.85
N PRO A 157 -5.81 11.52 3.27
CA PRO A 157 -6.20 10.14 3.48
C PRO A 157 -5.09 9.15 3.06
N TYR A 158 -4.24 9.53 2.10
CA TYR A 158 -3.10 8.73 1.67
C TYR A 158 -1.97 8.70 2.70
N ASP A 159 -1.72 9.79 3.43
CA ASP A 159 -0.73 9.84 4.51
C ASP A 159 -1.12 8.90 5.65
N ASN A 160 -2.40 8.94 6.04
CA ASN A 160 -2.98 8.00 7.00
C ASN A 160 -2.83 6.54 6.53
N LEU A 161 -3.17 6.26 5.28
CA LEU A 161 -3.03 4.91 4.70
C LEU A 161 -1.56 4.48 4.53
N GLY A 162 -0.61 5.40 4.45
CA GLY A 162 0.83 5.10 4.37
C GLY A 162 1.43 4.81 5.74
N GLU A 163 1.14 5.65 6.73
CA GLU A 163 1.79 5.68 8.04
C GLU A 163 1.12 4.81 9.11
N MET A 164 -0.16 4.50 8.94
CA MET A 164 -0.99 3.85 9.95
C MET A 164 -1.57 2.51 9.46
N PRO A 165 -1.90 1.57 10.36
CA PRO A 165 -2.56 0.31 10.00
C PRO A 165 -4.07 0.49 9.80
N ILE A 166 -4.47 1.53 9.07
CA ILE A 166 -5.85 1.75 8.59
C ILE A 166 -5.98 1.09 7.21
N TRP A 167 -7.13 0.45 6.95
CA TRP A 167 -7.32 -0.44 5.80
C TRP A 167 -8.37 0.08 4.82
N SER A 168 -9.31 0.91 5.27
CA SER A 168 -10.34 1.47 4.41
C SER A 168 -10.12 2.96 4.21
N TYR A 169 -10.23 3.37 2.95
CA TYR A 169 -10.16 4.75 2.53
C TYR A 169 -11.27 5.59 3.20
N GLU A 170 -12.48 5.05 3.32
CA GLU A 170 -13.60 5.70 4.00
C GLU A 170 -13.27 6.07 5.47
N PHE A 171 -12.58 5.18 6.19
CA PHE A 171 -12.13 5.49 7.56
C PHE A 171 -11.00 6.51 7.58
N SER A 172 -10.12 6.45 6.58
CA SER A 172 -9.05 7.42 6.41
C SER A 172 -9.61 8.84 6.17
N GLU A 173 -10.66 8.96 5.36
CA GLU A 173 -11.37 10.23 5.14
C GLU A 173 -11.99 10.75 6.44
N LYS A 174 -12.69 9.89 7.20
CA LYS A 174 -13.26 10.29 8.50
C LYS A 174 -12.18 10.81 9.46
N ILE A 175 -11.01 10.19 9.47
CA ILE A 175 -9.86 10.65 10.27
C ILE A 175 -9.34 12.00 9.76
N CYS A 176 -9.22 12.19 8.44
CA CYS A 176 -8.87 13.48 7.85
C CYS A 176 -9.88 14.58 8.16
N THR A 177 -11.19 14.28 8.17
CA THR A 177 -12.21 15.23 8.60
C THR A 177 -12.02 15.64 10.06
N ILE A 178 -11.71 14.70 10.94
CA ILE A 178 -11.41 15.01 12.35
C ILE A 178 -10.14 15.85 12.46
N LEU A 179 -9.08 15.53 11.71
CA LEU A 179 -7.85 16.31 11.68
C LEU A 179 -8.12 17.75 11.19
N SER A 180 -8.91 17.92 10.12
CA SER A 180 -9.35 19.23 9.61
C SER A 180 -10.16 19.99 10.66
N ASP A 181 -11.06 19.32 11.38
CA ASP A 181 -11.89 19.92 12.44
C ASP A 181 -11.11 20.25 13.73
N VAL A 182 -9.91 19.69 13.93
CA VAL A 182 -9.04 20.04 15.07
C VAL A 182 -8.06 21.14 14.70
N PHE A 183 -7.46 21.08 13.50
CA PHE A 183 -6.33 21.93 13.10
C PHE A 183 -6.72 23.04 12.11
N GLY A 184 -7.82 22.88 11.37
CA GLY A 184 -8.33 23.86 10.41
C GLY A 184 -7.44 24.08 9.18
N ASP A 185 -6.44 23.23 8.96
CA ASP A 185 -5.35 23.40 7.98
C ASP A 185 -5.39 22.37 6.84
N ILE A 186 -6.30 21.41 6.90
CA ILE A 186 -6.55 20.44 5.82
C ILE A 186 -7.67 20.99 4.95
N GLU A 187 -7.32 21.63 3.83
CA GLU A 187 -8.24 21.83 2.72
C GLU A 187 -8.64 20.43 2.23
N MET A 188 -9.92 20.07 2.41
CA MET A 188 -10.45 18.85 1.80
C MET A 188 -10.19 18.95 0.30
N TYR A 189 -9.48 17.97 -0.25
CA TYR A 189 -9.31 17.83 -1.69
C TYR A 189 -10.69 17.91 -2.33
N ASP A 190 -10.98 18.99 -3.05
CA ASP A 190 -12.02 18.99 -4.07
C ASP A 190 -11.58 17.95 -5.09
N PHE A 191 -12.11 16.74 -4.96
CA PHE A 191 -12.16 15.81 -6.08
C PHE A 191 -13.11 16.46 -7.09
N ASP A 192 -12.56 17.34 -7.93
CA ASP A 192 -13.22 17.70 -9.16
C ASP A 192 -13.40 16.40 -9.95
N ASP A 193 -14.62 15.89 -9.93
CA ASP A 193 -15.15 14.76 -10.72
C ASP A 193 -15.19 15.10 -12.22
N SER A 194 -14.19 15.84 -12.71
CA SER A 194 -14.06 16.24 -14.10
C SER A 194 -12.78 15.67 -14.69
N ASN A 195 -12.78 14.36 -14.93
CA ASN A 195 -12.12 13.76 -16.09
C ASN A 195 -12.71 12.37 -16.38
N ASP A 196 -14.03 12.29 -16.48
CA ASP A 196 -14.68 11.41 -17.45
C ASP A 196 -14.90 12.23 -18.72
N SER A 197 -13.88 12.30 -19.59
CA SER A 197 -14.03 12.73 -21.00
C SER A 197 -12.77 12.36 -21.80
N ASP A 198 -13.02 11.54 -22.83
CA ASP A 198 -12.20 11.15 -23.99
C ASP A 198 -11.25 9.93 -23.88
#